data_AF-A0A3C1QSK0-F1
#
_entry.id   AF-A0A3C1QSK0-F1
#
_cell.length_a   1.000
_cell.length_b   1.000
_cell.length_c   1.000
_cell.angle_alpha   90.00
_cell.angle_beta   90.00
_cell.angle_gamma   90.00
#
_symmetry.space_group_name_H-M   'P 1'
#
loop_
_entity.id
_entity.type
_entity.pdbx_description
1 polymer ?
#
loop_
_entity_poly.entity_id
_entity_poly.type
_entity_poly.pdbx_seq_one_letter_code
_entity_poly.pdbx_strand_id
1 'polypeptide(L)'
;MMPFRDIDAVEGRARETPRGEKTADGIGAAAGVSCPPSVIPGPETSPGQETTMSGNPFAEPTDSDNPYRAPASFPPLAVPADKSGEIVRYRQGKRLVVGKVGTFPPICPITNEPTDRTLKRRMTWHHPAVYLAILPGFLVYIILAMILQQKATLVVPMARRVLRRRAIVMTIAWLGILASAAALFGACVVDRGPPVWGPTLGIGGLIALAIFAVFGAIGSRTVWPAKIDEHFVWLKGVSPDYLATLPEFPYAV
;
A
#
# COMPACT_ATOMS: atom_id res chain seq x y z
N MET A 1 -5.07 13.21 -21.64
CA MET A 1 -6.36 12.79 -21.07
C MET A 1 -6.57 11.35 -21.51
N MET A 2 -6.18 10.38 -20.67
CA MET A 2 -6.48 8.96 -20.94
C MET A 2 -7.81 8.64 -20.26
N PRO A 3 -8.74 7.95 -20.93
CA PRO A 3 -10.00 7.58 -20.32
C PRO A 3 -9.76 6.52 -19.25
N PHE A 4 -10.41 6.76 -18.12
CA PHE A 4 -10.65 5.84 -17.02
C PHE A 4 -11.47 4.68 -17.60
N ARG A 5 -10.80 3.56 -17.90
CA ARG A 5 -11.48 2.29 -18.19
C ARG A 5 -11.56 1.51 -16.89
N ASP A 6 -12.79 1.30 -16.47
CA ASP A 6 -13.22 0.37 -15.45
C ASP A 6 -12.57 -1.00 -15.68
N ILE A 7 -11.94 -1.53 -14.62
CA ILE A 7 -11.60 -2.94 -14.51
C ILE A 7 -12.51 -3.48 -13.40
N ASP A 8 -13.80 -3.54 -13.72
CA ASP A 8 -14.79 -4.39 -13.08
C ASP A 8 -15.21 -5.41 -14.16
N ALA A 9 -14.45 -6.49 -14.28
CA ALA A 9 -14.78 -7.66 -15.11
C ALA A 9 -13.97 -8.88 -14.64
N VAL A 10 -14.28 -9.36 -13.44
CA VAL A 10 -13.98 -10.73 -13.03
C VAL A 10 -15.29 -11.34 -12.52
N GLU A 11 -16.12 -11.75 -13.47
CA GLU A 11 -17.26 -12.63 -13.23
C GLU A 11 -17.22 -13.74 -14.28
N GLY A 12 -17.28 -14.99 -13.83
CA GLY A 12 -17.27 -16.15 -14.72
C GLY A 12 -16.74 -17.44 -14.12
N ARG A 13 -17.22 -17.85 -12.94
CA ARG A 13 -17.19 -19.28 -12.56
C ARG A 13 -18.49 -19.66 -11.87
N ALA A 14 -19.53 -19.77 -12.67
CA ALA A 14 -20.69 -20.58 -12.36
C ALA A 14 -20.22 -22.04 -12.18
N ARG A 15 -20.37 -22.59 -10.98
CA ARG A 15 -20.35 -24.04 -10.78
C ARG A 15 -21.79 -24.52 -10.89
N GLU A 16 -22.02 -25.30 -11.92
CA GLU A 16 -23.22 -26.10 -12.12
C GLU A 16 -23.40 -27.06 -10.93
N THR A 17 -24.54 -26.96 -10.27
CA THR A 17 -25.08 -27.98 -9.37
C THR A 17 -25.84 -29.02 -10.19
N PRO A 18 -25.53 -30.32 -10.12
CA PRO A 18 -26.36 -31.33 -10.74
C PRO A 18 -27.63 -31.57 -9.95
N ARG A 19 -28.70 -31.74 -10.72
CA ARG A 19 -30.10 -31.96 -10.34
C ARG A 19 -30.37 -33.46 -10.31
N GLY A 20 -30.91 -33.93 -9.19
CA GLY A 20 -31.40 -35.29 -8.90
C GLY A 20 -31.40 -35.43 -7.38
N GLU A 21 -32.44 -35.83 -6.67
CA GLU A 21 -33.44 -36.85 -6.94
C GLU A 21 -34.64 -36.61 -6.00
N LYS A 22 -35.80 -37.12 -6.41
CA LYS A 22 -37.11 -36.88 -5.81
C LYS A 22 -37.43 -37.96 -4.77
N THR A 23 -38.22 -37.55 -3.76
CA THR A 23 -39.21 -38.35 -2.99
C THR A 23 -38.76 -39.55 -2.18
N ALA A 24 -38.98 -39.50 -0.86
CA ALA A 24 -40.06 -40.27 -0.23
C ALA A 24 -40.25 -39.89 1.25
N ASP A 25 -41.52 -39.99 1.65
CA ASP A 25 -42.12 -39.81 2.96
C ASP A 25 -41.49 -40.60 4.11
N GLY A 26 -41.72 -40.10 5.33
CA GLY A 26 -42.39 -40.95 6.32
C GLY A 26 -41.72 -41.15 7.68
N ILE A 27 -42.43 -40.64 8.70
CA ILE A 27 -42.82 -41.35 9.93
C ILE A 27 -41.77 -41.56 11.04
N GLY A 28 -42.15 -41.11 12.24
CA GLY A 28 -41.93 -41.83 13.50
C GLY A 28 -40.67 -41.42 14.27
N ALA A 29 -40.77 -40.73 15.40
CA ALA A 29 -41.20 -41.22 16.71
C ALA A 29 -40.03 -41.68 17.59
N ALA A 30 -40.09 -41.17 18.82
CA ALA A 30 -39.66 -41.77 20.08
C ALA A 30 -38.20 -41.66 20.54
N ALA A 31 -38.12 -41.35 21.85
CA ALA A 31 -37.09 -41.71 22.84
C ALA A 31 -35.68 -41.14 22.61
N GLY A 32 -35.17 -40.25 23.45
CA GLY A 32 -35.07 -40.44 24.89
C GLY A 32 -33.92 -41.41 25.18
N VAL A 33 -32.75 -40.89 25.57
CA VAL A 33 -31.85 -41.46 26.59
C VAL A 33 -30.78 -40.40 26.90
N SER A 34 -30.84 -39.96 28.14
CA SER A 34 -29.81 -39.26 28.90
C SER A 34 -28.54 -40.10 29.04
N CYS A 35 -27.38 -39.51 28.77
CA CYS A 35 -26.11 -40.04 29.29
C CYS A 35 -25.67 -39.23 30.53
N PRO A 36 -25.43 -39.86 31.68
CA PRO A 36 -24.94 -39.20 32.89
C PRO A 36 -23.42 -38.94 32.85
N PRO A 37 -22.91 -38.05 33.72
CA PRO A 37 -21.48 -37.72 33.79
C PRO A 37 -20.69 -38.84 34.45
N SER A 38 -19.61 -39.29 33.79
CA SER A 38 -18.66 -40.24 34.37
C SER A 38 -17.65 -39.48 35.24
N VAL A 39 -17.83 -39.64 36.55
CA VAL A 39 -16.88 -39.27 37.60
C VAL A 39 -15.80 -40.34 37.64
N ILE A 40 -14.55 -39.97 37.39
CA ILE A 40 -13.39 -40.81 37.73
C ILE A 40 -12.72 -40.20 38.97
N PRO A 41 -12.59 -40.95 40.08
CA PRO A 41 -11.85 -40.52 41.25
C PRO A 41 -10.33 -40.62 41.01
N GLY A 42 -9.59 -39.61 41.47
CA GLY A 42 -8.16 -39.77 41.77
C GLY A 42 -7.98 -40.79 42.89
N PRO A 43 -6.79 -41.38 43.03
CA PRO A 43 -5.88 -40.83 44.03
C PRO A 43 -4.38 -40.97 43.66
N GLU A 44 -3.55 -40.51 44.60
CA GLU A 44 -2.14 -40.87 44.79
C GLU A 44 -1.10 -39.96 44.13
N THR A 45 -0.86 -38.85 44.83
CA THR A 45 0.48 -38.31 45.09
C THR A 45 1.42 -39.44 45.54
N SER A 46 2.45 -39.74 44.73
CA SER A 46 3.61 -40.49 45.17
C SER A 46 4.87 -39.62 45.00
N PRO A 47 5.71 -39.48 46.04
CA PRO A 47 6.86 -38.60 46.06
C PRO A 47 8.09 -39.25 45.42
N GLY A 48 8.87 -38.44 44.70
CA GLY A 48 10.29 -38.69 44.47
C GLY A 48 10.65 -39.64 43.34
N GLN A 49 10.95 -39.08 42.16
CA GLN A 49 11.99 -39.60 41.27
C GLN A 49 12.77 -38.43 40.63
N GLU A 50 13.62 -37.82 41.44
CA GLU A 50 14.87 -37.22 40.96
C GLU A 50 15.92 -38.33 40.93
N THR A 51 16.19 -38.93 39.77
CA THR A 51 17.53 -39.43 39.38
C THR A 51 17.53 -39.81 37.90
N THR A 52 17.65 -38.81 37.03
CA THR A 52 18.11 -39.03 35.65
C THR A 52 19.63 -39.18 35.65
N MET A 53 20.15 -40.30 36.16
CA MET A 53 21.50 -40.78 35.84
C MET A 53 21.40 -41.84 34.75
N SER A 54 21.17 -41.39 33.53
CA SER A 54 21.55 -42.11 32.32
C SER A 54 22.27 -41.11 31.42
N GLY A 55 23.56 -40.95 31.68
CA GLY A 55 24.44 -40.08 30.92
C GLY A 55 24.63 -40.65 29.53
N ASN A 56 23.85 -40.15 28.57
CA ASN A 56 24.23 -40.27 27.17
C ASN A 56 25.50 -39.41 26.97
N PRO A 57 26.67 -39.99 26.66
CA PRO A 57 27.91 -39.23 26.45
C PRO A 57 27.86 -38.31 25.22
N PHE A 58 26.77 -38.36 24.45
CA PHE A 58 26.45 -37.47 23.33
C PHE A 58 25.29 -36.51 23.62
N ALA A 59 24.93 -36.29 24.90
CA ALA A 59 23.98 -35.24 25.22
C ALA A 59 24.52 -33.90 24.72
N GLU A 60 23.78 -33.24 23.82
CA GLU A 60 24.14 -31.92 23.31
C GLU A 60 24.32 -30.96 24.51
N PRO A 61 25.40 -30.17 24.54
CA PRO A 61 25.55 -29.13 25.56
C PRO A 61 24.30 -28.26 25.58
N THR A 62 23.79 -27.96 26.77
CA THR A 62 22.71 -26.98 26.90
C THR A 62 23.12 -25.70 26.19
N ASP A 63 22.25 -25.19 25.31
CA ASP A 63 22.48 -24.09 24.35
C ASP A 63 23.01 -22.78 25.01
N SER A 64 23.00 -22.69 26.34
CA SER A 64 23.58 -21.61 27.13
C SER A 64 25.11 -21.58 27.19
N ASP A 65 25.81 -22.70 26.93
CA ASP A 65 27.26 -22.83 27.20
C ASP A 65 28.15 -22.74 25.95
N ASN A 66 27.62 -22.33 24.79
CA ASN A 66 28.43 -22.20 23.57
C ASN A 66 29.09 -20.80 23.49
N PRO A 67 30.42 -20.66 23.72
CA PRO A 67 31.13 -19.38 23.61
C PRO A 67 31.27 -18.88 22.17
N TYR A 68 31.00 -19.74 21.18
CA TYR A 68 30.93 -19.39 19.75
C TYR A 68 29.50 -19.13 19.28
N ARG A 69 28.53 -19.01 20.19
CA ARG A 69 27.17 -18.58 19.83
C ARG A 69 27.26 -17.21 19.19
N ALA A 70 26.89 -17.13 17.92
CA ALA A 70 26.75 -15.85 17.25
C ALA A 70 25.81 -14.99 18.10
N PRO A 71 26.17 -13.74 18.43
CA PRO A 71 25.24 -12.82 19.07
C PRO A 71 23.98 -12.82 18.20
N ALA A 72 22.80 -12.91 18.82
CA ALA A 72 21.52 -13.03 18.12
C ALA A 72 21.49 -11.98 17.00
N SER A 73 21.81 -12.42 15.78
CA SER A 73 22.06 -11.50 14.69
C SER A 73 20.75 -10.80 14.40
N PHE A 74 20.83 -9.51 14.11
CA PHE A 74 19.70 -8.68 13.71
C PHE A 74 18.69 -9.48 12.87
N PRO A 75 17.38 -9.33 13.14
CA PRO A 75 16.35 -10.12 12.47
C PRO A 75 16.61 -10.11 10.96
N PRO A 76 16.54 -11.28 10.29
CA PRO A 76 16.93 -11.38 8.89
C PRO A 76 16.14 -10.37 8.05
N LEU A 77 16.81 -9.78 7.06
CA LEU A 77 16.21 -8.90 6.03
C LEU A 77 15.11 -9.60 5.19
N ALA A 78 14.83 -10.87 5.48
CA ALA A 78 13.59 -11.49 5.09
C ALA A 78 12.46 -10.72 5.77
N VAL A 79 11.86 -9.79 5.05
CA VAL A 79 10.48 -9.35 5.29
C VAL A 79 9.73 -10.63 5.60
N PRO A 80 9.32 -10.90 6.86
CA PRO A 80 8.37 -11.95 7.05
C PRO A 80 7.16 -11.39 6.31
N ALA A 81 6.90 -11.89 5.10
CA ALA A 81 5.52 -12.01 4.69
C ALA A 81 4.91 -12.67 5.92
N ASP A 82 4.12 -11.90 6.65
CA ASP A 82 3.38 -12.49 7.72
C ASP A 82 2.66 -13.69 7.09
N LYS A 83 2.48 -14.77 7.83
CA LYS A 83 1.86 -15.97 7.25
C LYS A 83 0.43 -15.66 6.74
N SER A 84 -0.10 -14.47 7.04
CA SER A 84 -1.35 -13.86 6.58
C SER A 84 -1.32 -13.26 5.16
N GLY A 85 -0.16 -12.98 4.55
CA GLY A 85 -0.08 -12.30 3.24
C GLY A 85 -0.39 -10.79 3.30
N GLU A 86 -0.40 -10.20 4.49
CA GLU A 86 -0.44 -8.77 4.71
C GLU A 86 0.92 -8.15 4.38
N ILE A 87 0.88 -6.90 3.93
CA ILE A 87 2.09 -6.12 3.70
C ILE A 87 2.69 -5.71 5.04
N VAL A 88 4.01 -5.92 5.18
CA VAL A 88 4.75 -5.42 6.34
C VAL A 88 4.80 -3.90 6.30
N ARG A 89 4.50 -3.25 7.44
CA ARG A 89 4.39 -1.80 7.58
C ARG A 89 5.11 -1.34 8.84
N TYR A 90 5.95 -0.33 8.69
CA TYR A 90 6.66 0.31 9.79
C TYR A 90 6.52 1.82 9.73
N ARG A 91 6.70 2.45 10.88
CA ARG A 91 6.84 3.89 11.02
C ARG A 91 8.32 4.27 11.00
N GLN A 92 8.66 5.27 10.19
CA GLN A 92 9.95 5.97 10.29
C GLN A 92 9.71 7.49 10.33
N GLY A 93 9.65 8.06 11.53
CA GLY A 93 9.32 9.47 11.74
C GLY A 93 7.95 9.85 11.14
N LYS A 94 7.95 10.69 10.10
CA LYS A 94 6.75 11.13 9.32
C LYS A 94 6.56 10.34 8.02
N ARG A 95 7.23 9.20 7.88
CA ARG A 95 7.19 8.35 6.68
C ARG A 95 6.67 6.98 7.04
N LEU A 96 5.90 6.41 6.11
CA LEU A 96 5.43 5.04 6.18
C LEU A 96 6.38 4.17 5.36
N VAL A 97 6.96 3.15 5.97
CA VAL A 97 7.78 2.15 5.29
C VAL A 97 6.93 0.93 5.03
N VAL A 98 6.79 0.51 3.78
CA VAL A 98 6.02 -0.67 3.42
C VAL A 98 6.85 -1.65 2.61
N GLY A 99 6.61 -2.95 2.79
CA GLY A 99 7.18 -3.98 1.92
C GLY A 99 6.72 -3.81 0.47
N LYS A 100 7.49 -4.30 -0.51
CA LYS A 100 7.05 -4.29 -1.92
C LYS A 100 5.96 -5.31 -2.24
N VAL A 101 5.85 -6.35 -1.42
CA VAL A 101 4.95 -7.48 -1.61
C VAL A 101 4.02 -7.57 -0.41
N GLY A 102 2.75 -7.87 -0.66
CA GLY A 102 1.71 -8.03 0.35
C GLY A 102 0.47 -7.20 0.06
N THR A 103 -0.61 -7.53 0.77
CA THR A 103 -1.88 -6.79 0.69
C THR A 103 -1.95 -5.77 1.79
N PHE A 104 -2.31 -4.54 1.46
CA PHE A 104 -2.49 -3.49 2.46
C PHE A 104 -3.81 -3.74 3.21
N PRO A 105 -3.85 -3.58 4.54
CA PRO A 105 -5.10 -3.76 5.28
C PRO A 105 -6.14 -2.74 4.84
N PRO A 106 -7.45 -3.02 5.03
CA PRO A 106 -8.55 -2.17 4.56
C PRO A 106 -8.72 -0.89 5.41
N ILE A 107 -7.63 -0.15 5.63
CA ILE A 107 -7.57 1.11 6.38
C ILE A 107 -6.80 2.13 5.53
N CYS A 108 -7.37 3.31 5.34
CA CYS A 108 -6.75 4.35 4.53
C CYS A 108 -5.56 5.03 5.24
N PRO A 109 -4.34 5.05 4.67
CA PRO A 109 -3.15 5.58 5.33
C PRO A 109 -3.16 7.11 5.55
N ILE A 110 -4.04 7.85 4.87
CA ILE A 110 -4.09 9.33 4.94
C ILE A 110 -5.07 9.79 6.00
N THR A 111 -5.97 8.90 6.38
CA THR A 111 -7.30 9.22 6.85
C THR A 111 -7.64 8.36 8.07
N ASN A 112 -6.92 7.25 8.25
CA ASN A 112 -7.10 6.26 9.30
C ASN A 112 -8.54 5.73 9.42
N GLU A 113 -9.26 5.71 8.29
CA GLU A 113 -10.64 5.20 8.23
C GLU A 113 -10.65 3.84 7.54
N PRO A 114 -11.51 2.91 7.98
CA PRO A 114 -11.71 1.65 7.29
C PRO A 114 -12.27 1.90 5.88
N THR A 115 -11.76 1.17 4.90
CA THR A 115 -12.19 1.32 3.51
C THR A 115 -12.06 0.02 2.73
N ASP A 116 -13.10 -0.26 1.94
CA ASP A 116 -13.17 -1.39 1.00
C ASP A 116 -12.46 -1.07 -0.34
N ARG A 117 -12.34 0.22 -0.68
CA ARG A 117 -11.89 0.64 -2.00
C ARG A 117 -10.37 0.66 -2.06
N THR A 118 -9.81 -0.10 -2.98
CA THR A 118 -8.37 -0.14 -3.24
C THR A 118 -8.02 0.54 -4.55
N LEU A 119 -6.83 1.15 -4.60
CA LEU A 119 -6.28 1.75 -5.80
C LEU A 119 -4.90 1.17 -6.08
N LYS A 120 -4.78 0.45 -7.20
CA LYS A 120 -3.49 -0.02 -7.70
C LYS A 120 -2.70 1.16 -8.26
N ARG A 121 -1.56 1.46 -7.65
CA ARG A 121 -0.69 2.55 -8.09
C ARG A 121 0.73 2.05 -8.32
N ARG A 122 1.22 2.28 -9.54
CA ARG A 122 2.63 2.15 -9.88
C ARG A 122 3.35 3.44 -9.50
N MET A 123 4.34 3.32 -8.63
CA MET A 123 5.22 4.41 -8.24
C MET A 123 6.59 4.19 -8.86
N THR A 124 7.14 5.24 -9.44
CA THR A 124 8.48 5.25 -10.02
C THR A 124 9.32 6.25 -9.25
N TRP A 125 10.55 5.84 -8.92
CA TRP A 125 11.53 6.69 -8.25
C TRP A 125 12.84 6.62 -9.01
N HIS A 126 13.48 7.78 -9.14
CA HIS A 126 14.79 7.92 -9.78
C HIS A 126 15.81 8.28 -8.71
N HIS A 127 16.97 7.62 -8.78
CA HIS A 127 18.07 7.95 -7.89
C HIS A 127 18.55 9.39 -8.15
N PRO A 128 18.76 10.23 -7.13
CA PRO A 128 19.18 11.62 -7.34
C PRO A 128 20.49 11.76 -8.12
N ALA A 129 21.39 10.76 -8.04
CA ALA A 129 22.61 10.72 -8.85
C ALA A 129 22.35 10.71 -10.38
N VAL A 130 21.16 10.27 -10.83
CA VAL A 130 20.80 10.29 -12.26
C VAL A 130 20.79 11.72 -12.80
N TYR A 131 20.46 12.72 -11.98
CA TYR A 131 20.48 14.12 -12.43
C TYR A 131 21.88 14.62 -12.79
N LEU A 132 22.96 14.03 -12.25
CA LEU A 132 24.34 14.38 -12.66
C LEU A 132 24.63 13.98 -14.12
N ALA A 133 23.91 12.98 -14.63
CA ALA A 133 24.02 12.54 -16.02
C ALA A 133 23.51 13.57 -17.04
N ILE A 134 22.90 14.67 -16.59
CA ILE A 134 22.51 15.77 -17.48
C ILE A 134 23.72 16.55 -18.00
N LEU A 135 24.83 16.59 -17.25
CA LEU A 135 26.07 17.29 -17.61
C LEU A 135 26.71 16.79 -18.91
N PRO A 136 26.91 15.47 -19.13
CA PRO A 136 27.44 14.95 -20.39
C PRO A 136 26.43 14.98 -21.55
N GLY A 137 25.15 15.21 -21.28
CA GLY A 137 24.12 15.38 -22.30
C GLY A 137 22.77 14.76 -21.97
N PHE A 138 21.71 15.33 -22.54
CA PHE A 138 20.33 14.91 -22.31
C PHE A 138 20.05 13.45 -22.72
N LEU A 139 20.69 12.97 -23.79
CA LEU A 139 20.52 11.57 -24.25
C LEU A 139 21.05 10.57 -23.22
N VAL A 140 22.23 10.86 -22.65
CA VAL A 140 22.86 10.03 -21.61
C VAL A 140 21.97 9.98 -20.36
N TYR A 141 21.41 11.12 -19.96
CA TYR A 141 20.42 11.21 -18.89
C TYR A 141 19.21 10.29 -19.13
N ILE A 142 18.61 10.30 -20.33
CA ILE A 142 17.43 9.45 -20.62
C ILE A 142 17.78 7.97 -20.46
N ILE A 143 18.91 7.53 -21.01
CA ILE A 143 19.35 6.13 -20.95
C ILE A 143 19.54 5.70 -19.49
N LEU A 144 20.27 6.49 -18.71
CA LEU A 144 20.48 6.23 -17.28
C LEU A 144 19.17 6.27 -16.49
N ALA A 145 18.28 7.21 -16.80
CA ALA A 145 16.99 7.32 -16.17
C ALA A 145 16.11 6.10 -16.43
N MET A 146 16.18 5.47 -17.62
CA MET A 146 15.45 4.24 -17.91
C MET A 146 16.04 3.01 -17.20
N ILE A 147 17.37 2.91 -17.12
CA ILE A 147 18.06 1.77 -16.48
C ILE A 147 17.93 1.80 -14.95
N LEU A 148 18.11 2.98 -14.34
CA LEU A 148 18.15 3.16 -12.89
C LEU A 148 16.76 3.45 -12.28
N GLN A 149 15.70 3.40 -13.08
CA GLN A 149 14.35 3.63 -12.58
C GLN A 149 13.88 2.47 -11.71
N GLN A 150 13.70 2.75 -10.43
CA GLN A 150 13.08 1.80 -9.52
C GLN A 150 11.57 1.92 -9.58
N LYS A 151 10.90 0.77 -9.60
CA LYS A 151 9.45 0.68 -9.75
C LYS A 151 8.89 -0.16 -8.60
N ALA A 152 7.82 0.34 -7.99
CA ALA A 152 7.04 -0.40 -7.01
C ALA A 152 5.56 -0.31 -7.40
N THR A 153 4.84 -1.43 -7.29
CA THR A 153 3.39 -1.45 -7.52
C THR A 153 2.72 -1.81 -6.22
N LEU A 154 1.93 -0.88 -5.68
CA LEU A 154 1.24 -1.07 -4.41
C LEU A 154 -0.27 -0.93 -4.64
N VAL A 155 -1.04 -1.79 -4.00
CA VAL A 155 -2.50 -1.70 -3.94
C VAL A 155 -2.84 -1.02 -2.62
N VAL A 156 -3.20 0.27 -2.69
CA VAL A 156 -3.40 1.08 -1.49
C VAL A 156 -4.89 1.37 -1.29
N PRO A 157 -5.48 1.00 -0.14
CA PRO A 157 -6.85 1.35 0.22
C PRO A 157 -6.98 2.85 0.43
N MET A 158 -7.99 3.45 -0.19
CA MET A 158 -8.21 4.88 -0.16
C MET A 158 -9.67 5.19 0.17
N ALA A 159 -9.87 5.98 1.23
CA ALA A 159 -11.20 6.43 1.62
C ALA A 159 -11.84 7.27 0.51
N ARG A 160 -13.17 7.14 0.33
CA ARG A 160 -13.95 7.86 -0.69
C ARG A 160 -13.75 9.37 -0.63
N ARG A 161 -13.58 9.94 0.57
CA ARG A 161 -13.31 11.37 0.76
C ARG A 161 -12.03 11.86 0.06
N VAL A 162 -10.97 11.06 0.10
CA VAL A 162 -9.68 11.40 -0.53
C VAL A 162 -9.82 11.30 -2.05
N LEU A 163 -10.47 10.25 -2.54
CA LEU A 163 -10.73 10.07 -3.97
C LEU A 163 -11.63 11.19 -4.51
N ARG A 164 -12.68 11.57 -3.78
CA ARG A 164 -13.57 12.68 -4.13
C ARG A 164 -12.83 14.01 -4.14
N ARG A 165 -11.99 14.29 -3.13
CA ARG A 165 -11.16 15.50 -3.10
C ARG A 165 -10.23 15.56 -4.31
N ARG A 166 -9.58 14.44 -4.67
CA ARG A 166 -8.74 14.34 -5.86
C ARG A 166 -9.53 14.61 -7.13
N ALA A 167 -10.73 14.04 -7.26
CA ALA A 167 -11.60 14.27 -8.41
C ALA A 167 -11.99 15.75 -8.53
N ILE A 168 -12.44 16.36 -7.42
CA ILE A 168 -12.81 17.79 -7.39
C ILE A 168 -11.63 18.67 -7.78
N VAL A 169 -10.44 18.45 -7.19
CA VAL A 169 -9.24 19.22 -7.53
C VAL A 169 -8.87 19.06 -9.00
N MET A 170 -8.97 17.84 -9.54
CA MET A 170 -8.69 17.56 -10.95
C MET A 170 -9.72 18.26 -11.86
N THR A 171 -11.01 18.24 -11.51
CA THR A 171 -12.06 18.95 -12.24
C THR A 171 -11.83 20.46 -12.24
N ILE A 172 -11.52 21.05 -11.09
CA ILE A 172 -11.21 22.49 -10.97
C ILE A 172 -9.99 22.84 -11.83
N ALA A 173 -8.93 22.03 -11.79
CA ALA A 173 -7.74 22.25 -12.59
C ALA A 173 -8.04 22.17 -14.11
N TRP A 174 -8.81 21.18 -14.56
CA TRP A 174 -9.20 21.07 -15.97
C TRP A 174 -10.08 22.23 -16.42
N LEU A 175 -11.08 22.63 -15.63
CA LEU A 175 -11.92 23.79 -15.93
C LEU A 175 -11.08 25.08 -15.98
N GLY A 176 -10.15 25.26 -15.06
CA GLY A 176 -9.23 26.40 -15.05
C GLY A 176 -8.31 26.44 -16.27
N ILE A 177 -7.78 25.29 -16.70
CA ILE A 177 -6.97 25.18 -17.94
C ILE A 177 -7.82 25.49 -19.16
N LEU A 178 -9.05 24.96 -19.26
CA LEU A 178 -9.96 25.24 -20.38
C LEU A 178 -10.35 26.72 -20.45
N ALA A 179 -10.67 27.33 -19.30
CA ALA A 179 -10.95 28.76 -19.22
C ALA A 179 -9.73 29.61 -19.62
N SER A 180 -8.54 29.22 -19.19
CA SER A 180 -7.30 29.91 -19.55
C SER A 180 -6.98 29.78 -21.04
N ALA A 181 -7.19 28.60 -21.63
CA ALA A 181 -7.07 28.39 -23.07
C ALA A 181 -8.09 29.25 -23.84
N ALA A 182 -9.35 29.30 -23.41
CA ALA A 182 -10.37 30.15 -24.02
C ALA A 182 -9.99 31.63 -23.95
N ALA A 183 -9.40 32.10 -22.85
CA ALA A 183 -8.89 33.47 -22.73
C ALA A 183 -7.74 33.76 -23.71
N LEU A 184 -6.82 32.80 -23.90
CA LEU A 184 -5.74 32.90 -24.89
C LEU A 184 -6.28 32.97 -26.32
N PHE A 185 -7.24 32.12 -26.68
CA PHE A 185 -7.91 32.20 -27.98
C PHE A 185 -8.69 33.51 -28.15
N GLY A 186 -9.35 33.98 -27.10
CA GLY A 186 -10.05 35.27 -27.08
C GLY A 186 -9.12 36.44 -27.33
N ALA A 187 -7.89 36.42 -26.77
CA ALA A 187 -6.88 37.46 -27.03
C ALA A 187 -6.57 37.59 -28.53
N CYS A 188 -6.41 36.48 -29.25
CA CYS A 188 -6.16 36.49 -30.70
C CYS A 188 -7.34 37.03 -31.53
N VAL A 189 -8.58 36.92 -31.03
CA VAL A 189 -9.77 37.45 -31.70
C VAL A 189 -9.94 38.95 -31.42
N VAL A 190 -9.61 39.37 -30.19
CA VAL A 190 -9.74 40.76 -29.70
C VAL A 190 -8.56 41.64 -30.14
N ASP A 191 -7.53 41.10 -30.78
CA ASP A 191 -6.44 41.87 -31.42
C ASP A 191 -6.91 42.86 -32.50
N ARG A 192 -8.20 42.86 -32.87
CA ARG A 192 -8.83 43.92 -33.68
C ARG A 192 -9.31 45.14 -32.87
N GLY A 193 -9.20 45.11 -31.54
CA GLY A 193 -9.64 46.16 -30.60
C GLY A 193 -8.50 47.06 -30.10
N PRO A 194 -8.69 47.82 -29.01
CA PRO A 194 -7.65 48.72 -28.48
C PRO A 194 -6.40 47.92 -28.04
N PRO A 195 -5.19 48.47 -28.25
CA PRO A 195 -3.91 47.74 -28.17
C PRO A 195 -3.56 47.19 -26.76
N VAL A 196 -4.37 47.50 -25.75
CA VAL A 196 -4.16 47.07 -24.36
C VAL A 196 -4.91 45.78 -24.00
N TRP A 197 -6.01 45.45 -24.66
CA TRP A 197 -6.88 44.35 -24.23
C TRP A 197 -6.35 42.97 -24.66
N GLY A 198 -5.84 42.85 -25.89
CA GLY A 198 -5.23 41.62 -26.42
C GLY A 198 -4.06 41.13 -25.57
N PRO A 199 -3.01 41.94 -25.36
CA PRO A 199 -1.84 41.54 -24.56
C PRO A 199 -2.18 41.21 -23.11
N THR A 200 -3.11 41.96 -22.49
CA THR A 200 -3.50 41.72 -21.09
C THR A 200 -4.24 40.38 -20.93
N LEU A 201 -5.16 40.06 -21.85
CA LEU A 201 -5.83 38.76 -21.88
C LEU A 201 -4.87 37.61 -22.19
N GLY A 202 -3.91 37.83 -23.09
CA GLY A 202 -2.87 36.86 -23.44
C GLY A 202 -1.98 36.50 -22.26
N ILE A 203 -1.38 37.51 -21.62
CA ILE A 203 -0.49 37.31 -20.46
C ILE A 203 -1.28 36.76 -19.27
N GLY A 204 -2.47 37.30 -19.00
CA GLY A 204 -3.35 36.83 -17.92
C GLY A 204 -3.76 35.37 -18.12
N GLY A 205 -4.13 34.97 -19.33
CA GLY A 205 -4.46 33.59 -19.69
C GLY A 205 -3.28 32.64 -19.50
N LEU A 206 -2.06 33.06 -19.87
CA LEU A 206 -0.85 32.24 -19.71
C LEU A 206 -0.48 32.04 -18.24
N ILE A 207 -0.56 33.10 -17.42
CA ILE A 207 -0.33 33.01 -15.97
C ILE A 207 -1.38 32.12 -15.31
N ALA A 208 -2.67 32.32 -15.64
CA ALA A 208 -3.75 31.49 -15.12
C ALA A 208 -3.55 30.01 -15.49
N LEU A 209 -3.15 29.72 -16.73
CA LEU A 209 -2.85 28.36 -17.20
C LEU A 209 -1.74 27.72 -16.36
N ALA A 210 -0.65 28.44 -16.10
CA ALA A 210 0.44 27.96 -15.25
C ALA A 210 -0.03 27.68 -13.81
N ILE A 211 -0.80 28.61 -13.22
CA ILE A 211 -1.33 28.46 -11.85
C ILE A 211 -2.24 27.24 -11.74
N PHE A 212 -3.22 27.06 -12.65
CA PHE A 212 -4.13 25.92 -12.60
C PHE A 212 -3.44 24.59 -12.90
N ALA A 213 -2.44 24.58 -13.80
CA ALA A 213 -1.63 23.40 -14.06
C ALA A 213 -0.82 22.98 -12.83
N VAL A 214 -0.15 23.93 -12.15
CA VAL A 214 0.61 23.66 -10.92
C VAL A 214 -0.33 23.24 -9.78
N PHE A 215 -1.45 23.94 -9.59
CA PHE A 215 -2.46 23.60 -8.59
C PHE A 215 -3.00 22.18 -8.78
N GLY A 216 -3.36 21.80 -10.01
CA GLY A 216 -3.79 20.44 -10.35
C GLY A 216 -2.69 19.40 -10.13
N ALA A 217 -1.45 19.71 -10.51
CA ALA A 217 -0.32 18.81 -10.35
C ALA A 217 0.04 18.54 -8.88
N ILE A 218 -0.07 19.54 -8.01
CA ILE A 218 0.21 19.40 -6.57
C ILE A 218 -1.01 18.80 -5.85
N GLY A 219 -2.21 19.33 -6.06
CA GLY A 219 -3.40 18.92 -5.32
C GLY A 219 -3.92 17.52 -5.69
N SER A 220 -3.52 16.97 -6.85
CA SER A 220 -3.82 15.58 -7.21
C SER A 220 -2.84 14.55 -6.62
N ARG A 221 -1.74 14.99 -6.01
CA ARG A 221 -0.75 14.11 -5.38
C ARG A 221 -1.19 13.71 -3.98
N THR A 222 -1.73 12.50 -3.88
CA THR A 222 -2.23 11.90 -2.64
C THR A 222 -1.11 11.29 -1.79
N VAL A 223 -0.25 10.45 -2.40
CA VAL A 223 0.91 9.82 -1.76
C VAL A 223 2.08 9.91 -2.72
N TRP A 224 3.27 10.21 -2.21
CA TRP A 224 4.49 10.27 -3.02
C TRP A 224 5.62 9.43 -2.43
N PRO A 225 6.40 8.73 -3.27
CA PRO A 225 7.54 7.95 -2.82
C PRO A 225 8.69 8.89 -2.43
N ALA A 226 9.27 8.67 -1.25
CA ALA A 226 10.48 9.35 -0.80
C ALA A 226 11.74 8.58 -1.18
N LYS A 227 11.69 7.26 -1.05
CA LYS A 227 12.76 6.31 -1.35
C LYS A 227 12.11 4.98 -1.74
N ILE A 228 12.71 4.28 -2.68
CA ILE A 228 12.40 2.89 -2.98
C ILE A 228 13.74 2.16 -2.82
N ASP A 229 13.75 1.06 -2.08
CA ASP A 229 14.86 0.11 -2.05
C ASP A 229 14.40 -1.21 -2.66
N GLU A 230 15.19 -2.27 -2.58
CA GLU A 230 14.82 -3.58 -3.14
C GLU A 230 13.61 -4.21 -2.43
N HIS A 231 13.52 -4.09 -1.11
CA HIS A 231 12.46 -4.74 -0.31
C HIS A 231 11.40 -3.77 0.22
N PHE A 232 11.78 -2.50 0.46
CA PHE A 232 10.93 -1.52 1.14
C PHE A 232 10.68 -0.27 0.29
N VAL A 233 9.55 0.39 0.55
CA VAL A 233 9.11 1.63 -0.07
C VAL A 233 8.76 2.64 1.02
N TRP A 234 9.38 3.81 0.96
CA TRP A 234 9.10 4.91 1.88
C TRP A 234 8.09 5.86 1.25
N LEU A 235 6.93 6.00 1.90
CA LEU A 235 5.83 6.84 1.47
C LEU A 235 5.72 8.08 2.38
N LYS A 236 5.45 9.23 1.77
CA LYS A 236 5.10 10.49 2.43
C LYS A 236 3.63 10.84 2.18
N GLY A 237 3.05 11.66 3.07
CA GLY A 237 1.66 12.09 3.00
C GLY A 237 0.68 11.22 3.78
N VAL A 238 1.17 10.47 4.77
CA VAL A 238 0.39 9.56 5.64
C VAL A 238 -0.01 10.31 6.91
N SER A 239 -1.20 10.03 7.48
CA SER A 239 -1.65 10.68 8.71
C SER A 239 -0.82 10.27 9.93
N PRO A 240 -0.61 11.19 10.89
CA PRO A 240 0.09 10.88 12.13
C PRO A 240 -0.64 9.79 12.94
N ASP A 241 -1.98 9.79 12.93
CA ASP A 241 -2.79 8.80 13.66
C ASP A 241 -2.57 7.39 13.12
N TYR A 242 -2.46 7.24 11.80
CA TYR A 242 -2.14 5.95 11.18
C TYR A 242 -0.69 5.53 11.46
N LEU A 243 0.24 6.49 11.50
CA LEU A 243 1.63 6.19 11.85
C LEU A 243 1.76 5.77 13.33
N ALA A 244 0.92 6.29 14.22
CA ALA A 244 0.95 5.95 15.64
C ALA A 244 0.57 4.50 15.95
N THR A 245 -0.18 3.84 15.05
CA THR A 245 -0.55 2.42 15.21
C THR A 245 0.54 1.45 14.76
N LEU A 246 1.59 1.95 14.10
CA LEU A 246 2.63 1.12 13.49
C LEU A 246 3.87 1.03 14.38
N PRO A 247 4.52 -0.15 14.40
CA PRO A 247 5.80 -0.30 15.08
C PRO A 247 6.88 0.55 14.41
N GLU A 248 7.88 0.96 15.19
CA GLU A 248 9.04 1.67 14.67
C GLU A 248 9.88 0.75 13.77
N PHE A 249 10.47 1.34 12.74
CA PHE A 249 11.33 0.61 11.81
C PHE A 249 12.59 0.11 12.54
N PRO A 250 12.83 -1.22 12.62
CA PRO A 250 13.83 -1.79 13.51
C PRO A 250 15.28 -1.63 13.00
N TYR A 251 15.47 -1.12 11.79
CA TYR A 251 16.78 -0.98 11.19
C TYR A 251 17.21 0.49 11.18
N ALA A 252 18.42 0.76 11.67
CA ALA A 252 19.06 2.06 11.49
C ALA A 252 19.36 2.28 10.01
N VAL A 253 19.01 3.46 9.49
CA VAL A 253 19.14 3.84 8.06
C VAL A 253 20.05 5.03 7.93
#